data_AF-A0A9W8YBM3-F1
#
_entry.id   AF-A0A9W8YBM3-F1
#
_cell.length_a   1.000
_cell.length_b   1.000
_cell.length_c   1.000
_cell.angle_alpha   90.00
_cell.angle_beta   90.00
_cell.angle_gamma   90.00
#
_symmetry.space_group_name_H-M   'P 1'
#
loop_
_entity.id
_entity.type
_entity.pdbx_description
1 polymer ?
#
loop_
_entity_poly.entity_id
_entity_poly.type
_entity_poly.pdbx_seq_one_letter_code
_entity_poly.pdbx_strand_id
1 'polypeptide(L)'
;MYRNSGGDTLLAYTIFKSFFPDLTPFGGSRRRSFPLANVIGTSISEYWALLDENNPDEQIVKDRLDASEWVILTRLNAATGRNFSSWTEYLGPVDEHGDTFCLTERYDLANEVFDRVAFDEWVPTMYLNDATGQPNMQRSWDPDQIVILTDGLCASACALFVEFMTRAGVRTIVAGGRPSAGPMQAVGGNRGAATYSATELDQDMAYARGIDFSVDENVNASVPDVRDPGMYARYISVNLRDQIRQNETTPLQFKYEAADCRIYYTLANLYNMTRLWHDVATAAFTDSTLCVAGSTGFSTTNNTNPATPPKPTAQRPVLDLKPNENTVQQIVSDEELEPGLRDSNGDWSDPNAIVRCSSTQPCRRHATRCETIDVYCGNRWSKAGACLHYGTRNECPGDRWTPVGKGDVKVYHNGVHAEEYAMGICEPYNTPPGFC
;
A
#
# COMPACT_ATOMS: atom_id res chain seq x y z
N MET A 1 -15.43 8.98 4.91
CA MET A 1 -14.51 8.89 3.75
C MET A 1 -13.26 8.17 4.20
N TYR A 2 -13.26 6.86 4.00
CA TYR A 2 -12.11 6.00 4.25
C TYR A 2 -11.06 6.28 3.17
N ARG A 3 -9.83 6.59 3.57
CA ARG A 3 -8.66 6.45 2.71
C ARG A 3 -8.25 4.99 2.78
N ASN A 4 -7.72 4.42 1.71
CA ASN A 4 -7.16 3.07 1.81
C ASN A 4 -6.07 3.05 2.89
N SER A 5 -6.15 2.13 3.85
CA SER A 5 -5.10 1.91 4.84
C SER A 5 -3.87 1.21 4.24
N GLY A 6 -3.95 0.83 2.97
CA GLY A 6 -2.96 0.15 2.17
C GLY A 6 -3.62 -0.34 0.87
N GLY A 7 -2.82 -0.51 -0.18
CA GLY A 7 -3.20 -1.21 -1.40
C GLY A 7 -1.96 -1.92 -1.93
N ASP A 8 -2.15 -3.01 -2.67
CA ASP A 8 -1.03 -3.80 -3.17
C ASP A 8 -0.35 -3.09 -4.35
N THR A 9 0.97 -2.84 -4.23
CA THR A 9 1.76 -2.23 -5.30
C THR A 9 1.84 -3.12 -6.54
N LEU A 10 1.75 -4.45 -6.40
CA LEU A 10 1.66 -5.39 -7.51
C LEU A 10 0.53 -5.00 -8.47
N LEU A 11 -0.65 -4.69 -7.92
CA LEU A 11 -1.84 -4.33 -8.73
C LEU A 11 -1.60 -3.08 -9.57
N ALA A 12 -0.84 -2.10 -9.07
CA ALA A 12 -0.50 -0.92 -9.86
C ALA A 12 0.33 -1.29 -11.10
N TYR A 13 1.28 -2.22 -10.96
CA TYR A 13 2.09 -2.72 -12.08
C TYR A 13 1.27 -3.61 -13.04
N THR A 14 0.54 -4.59 -12.54
CA THR A 14 -0.21 -5.55 -13.37
C THR A 14 -1.36 -4.89 -14.13
N ILE A 15 -2.10 -3.98 -13.50
CA ILE A 15 -3.17 -3.21 -14.16
C ILE A 15 -2.57 -2.27 -15.22
N PHE A 16 -1.46 -1.60 -14.93
CA PHE A 16 -0.79 -0.77 -15.92
C PHE A 16 -0.39 -1.57 -17.16
N LYS A 17 0.23 -2.75 -16.98
CA LYS A 17 0.58 -3.65 -18.10
C LYS A 17 -0.64 -4.19 -18.84
N SER A 18 -1.78 -4.34 -18.17
CA SER A 18 -3.03 -4.75 -18.82
C SER A 18 -3.54 -3.69 -19.83
N PHE A 19 -3.33 -2.40 -19.55
CA PHE A 19 -3.65 -1.32 -20.49
C PHE A 19 -2.55 -1.11 -21.53
N PHE A 20 -1.29 -1.14 -21.08
CA PHE A 20 -0.12 -0.80 -21.88
C PHE A 20 0.92 -1.94 -21.85
N PRO A 21 0.64 -3.08 -22.50
CA PRO A 21 1.53 -4.24 -22.47
C PRO A 21 2.91 -3.95 -23.06
N ASP A 22 2.99 -2.99 -23.98
CA ASP A 22 4.20 -2.55 -24.67
C ASP A 22 5.02 -1.50 -23.91
N LEU A 23 4.48 -0.95 -22.80
CA LEU A 23 5.17 0.04 -21.97
C LEU A 23 5.68 -0.57 -20.67
N THR A 24 6.80 -0.07 -20.16
CA THR A 24 7.30 -0.41 -18.83
C THR A 24 7.22 0.83 -17.96
N PRO A 25 6.45 0.81 -16.85
CA PRO A 25 6.32 1.96 -16.00
C PRO A 25 7.62 2.23 -15.23
N PHE A 26 7.90 3.50 -14.97
CA PHE A 26 9.04 3.91 -14.16
C PHE A 26 8.64 4.04 -12.69
N GLY A 27 8.93 2.99 -11.90
CA GLY A 27 8.73 2.96 -10.45
C GLY A 27 10.01 3.26 -9.67
N GLY A 28 10.66 4.39 -9.93
CA GLY A 28 11.91 4.77 -9.25
C GLY A 28 11.69 5.25 -7.81
N SER A 29 12.54 4.81 -6.89
CA SER A 29 12.51 5.27 -5.51
C SER A 29 13.91 5.39 -4.91
N ARG A 30 14.05 6.13 -3.82
CA ARG A 30 15.33 6.27 -3.11
C ARG A 30 15.12 6.51 -1.62
N ARG A 31 16.15 6.22 -0.83
CA ARG A 31 16.19 6.51 0.61
C ARG A 31 17.06 7.73 0.88
N ARG A 32 16.79 8.40 1.99
CA ARG A 32 17.77 9.30 2.60
C ARG A 32 18.95 8.46 3.08
N SER A 33 20.18 8.87 2.74
CA SER A 33 21.39 8.22 3.23
C SER A 33 21.69 8.73 4.64
N PHE A 34 21.85 7.82 5.60
CA PHE A 34 22.15 8.16 6.99
C PHE A 34 22.97 7.04 7.62
N PRO A 35 23.96 7.34 8.49
CA PRO A 35 24.90 6.33 8.99
C PRO A 35 24.26 5.05 9.54
N LEU A 36 23.20 5.16 10.35
CA LEU A 36 22.52 3.98 10.91
C LEU A 36 21.81 3.14 9.84
N ALA A 37 21.15 3.79 8.88
CA ALA A 37 20.51 3.09 7.76
C ALA A 37 21.58 2.38 6.91
N ASN A 38 22.76 3.00 6.78
CA ASN A 38 23.86 2.45 6.01
C ASN A 38 24.43 1.20 6.70
N VAL A 39 24.62 1.21 8.02
CA VAL A 39 25.06 0.03 8.78
C VAL A 39 24.08 -1.14 8.65
N ILE A 40 22.77 -0.88 8.82
CA ILE A 40 21.74 -1.91 8.72
C ILE A 40 21.71 -2.50 7.30
N GLY A 41 21.69 -1.64 6.29
CA GLY A 41 21.65 -2.08 4.90
C GLY A 41 22.90 -2.80 4.42
N THR A 42 24.11 -2.33 4.81
CA THR A 42 25.36 -3.04 4.52
C THR A 42 25.33 -4.43 5.15
N SER A 43 25.06 -4.54 6.46
CA SER A 43 25.03 -5.81 7.18
C SER A 43 24.06 -6.82 6.56
N ILE A 44 22.81 -6.42 6.32
CA ILE A 44 21.79 -7.35 5.81
C ILE A 44 22.07 -7.73 4.35
N SER A 45 22.50 -6.78 3.51
CA SER A 45 22.87 -7.07 2.11
C SER A 45 24.09 -7.99 2.00
N GLU A 46 25.11 -7.80 2.83
CA GLU A 46 26.30 -8.66 2.86
C GLU A 46 25.96 -10.06 3.36
N TYR A 47 25.18 -10.17 4.44
CA TYR A 47 24.73 -11.47 4.93
C TYR A 47 23.93 -12.23 3.88
N TRP A 48 22.99 -11.55 3.19
CA TRP A 48 22.24 -12.16 2.09
C TRP A 48 23.17 -12.70 1.00
N ALA A 49 24.26 -12.00 0.69
CA ALA A 49 25.24 -12.41 -0.31
C ALA A 49 26.09 -13.62 0.11
N LEU A 50 26.25 -13.86 1.42
CA LEU A 50 27.00 -15.00 1.97
C LEU A 50 26.22 -16.32 1.96
N LEU A 51 24.88 -16.27 1.94
CA LEU A 51 24.03 -17.46 1.97
C LEU A 51 24.20 -18.30 0.70
N ASP A 52 24.47 -19.60 0.88
CA ASP A 52 24.65 -20.57 -0.20
C ASP A 52 23.30 -21.10 -0.71
N GLU A 53 23.00 -20.81 -1.97
CA GLU A 53 21.81 -21.29 -2.67
C GLU A 53 21.76 -22.82 -2.83
N ASN A 54 22.90 -23.51 -2.69
CA ASN A 54 22.96 -24.98 -2.76
C ASN A 54 22.68 -25.65 -1.41
N ASN A 55 22.66 -24.88 -0.32
CA ASN A 55 22.25 -25.35 1.00
C ASN A 55 20.75 -25.06 1.18
N PRO A 56 19.88 -26.08 1.31
CA PRO A 56 18.43 -25.88 1.40
C PRO A 56 17.99 -24.98 2.55
N ASP A 57 18.69 -25.01 3.69
CA ASP A 57 18.33 -24.19 4.85
C ASP A 57 18.71 -22.72 4.63
N GLU A 58 19.86 -22.46 4.02
CA GLU A 58 20.32 -21.11 3.71
C GLU A 58 19.54 -20.50 2.54
N GLN A 59 19.18 -21.31 1.53
CA GLN A 59 18.32 -20.89 0.43
C GLN A 59 16.98 -20.34 0.93
N ILE A 60 16.33 -21.02 1.89
CA ILE A 60 15.06 -20.55 2.48
C ILE A 60 15.24 -19.17 3.14
N VAL A 61 16.36 -18.94 3.82
CA VAL A 61 16.65 -17.64 4.44
C VAL A 61 16.92 -16.58 3.38
N LYS A 62 17.70 -16.94 2.35
CA LYS A 62 18.06 -16.06 1.25
C LYS A 62 16.81 -15.56 0.51
N ASP A 63 15.95 -16.49 0.11
CA ASP A 63 14.69 -16.17 -0.60
C ASP A 63 13.81 -15.26 0.25
N ARG A 64 13.62 -15.56 1.54
CA ARG A 64 12.82 -14.71 2.46
C ARG A 64 13.31 -13.28 2.59
N LEU A 65 14.60 -13.06 2.36
CA LEU A 65 15.23 -11.75 2.44
C LEU A 65 15.21 -11.01 1.10
N ASP A 66 14.89 -11.65 -0.02
CA ASP A 66 14.94 -11.04 -1.35
C ASP A 66 14.10 -9.75 -1.42
N ALA A 67 12.94 -9.72 -0.76
CA ALA A 67 12.08 -8.55 -0.73
C ALA A 67 12.38 -7.55 0.41
N SER A 68 13.33 -7.85 1.30
CA SER A 68 13.71 -6.94 2.38
C SER A 68 14.07 -5.56 1.86
N GLU A 69 13.65 -4.52 2.56
CA GLU A 69 14.02 -3.13 2.28
C GLU A 69 15.53 -2.86 2.47
N TRP A 70 16.23 -3.78 3.14
CA TRP A 70 17.66 -3.68 3.44
C TRP A 70 18.53 -4.62 2.59
N VAL A 71 17.93 -5.38 1.66
CA VAL A 71 18.64 -6.16 0.63
C VAL A 71 18.53 -5.45 -0.71
N ILE A 72 19.63 -4.86 -1.16
CA ILE A 72 19.62 -4.09 -2.42
C ILE A 72 20.04 -4.90 -3.65
N LEU A 73 20.68 -6.06 -3.46
CA LEU A 73 21.21 -6.89 -4.55
C LEU A 73 20.11 -7.49 -5.44
N THR A 74 18.87 -7.48 -4.99
CA THR A 74 17.68 -7.92 -5.73
C THR A 74 16.89 -6.75 -6.33
N ARG A 75 17.45 -5.53 -6.29
CA ARG A 75 16.85 -4.31 -6.84
C ARG A 75 17.66 -3.80 -8.01
N LEU A 76 16.99 -3.23 -8.99
CA LEU A 76 17.61 -2.60 -10.15
C LEU A 76 18.12 -1.20 -9.81
N ASN A 77 19.35 -0.90 -10.20
CA ASN A 77 19.85 0.46 -10.31
C ASN A 77 19.18 1.14 -11.52
N ALA A 78 18.40 2.18 -11.27
CA ALA A 78 17.60 2.83 -12.31
C ALA A 78 18.45 3.48 -13.42
N ALA A 79 19.71 3.83 -13.15
CA ALA A 79 20.61 4.42 -14.13
C ALA A 79 21.22 3.38 -15.07
N THR A 80 21.48 2.16 -14.59
CA THR A 80 22.16 1.10 -15.36
C THR A 80 21.22 0.02 -15.88
N GLY A 81 20.05 -0.13 -15.27
CA GLY A 81 19.11 -1.21 -15.56
C GLY A 81 19.61 -2.59 -15.12
N ARG A 82 20.61 -2.65 -14.23
CA ARG A 82 21.16 -3.89 -13.66
C ARG A 82 20.96 -3.89 -12.15
N ASN A 83 20.95 -5.07 -11.55
CA ASN A 83 20.88 -5.16 -10.10
C ASN A 83 22.11 -4.52 -9.45
N PHE A 84 21.91 -3.92 -8.27
CA PHE A 84 23.01 -3.39 -7.49
C PHE A 84 23.97 -4.52 -7.09
N SER A 85 25.27 -4.21 -7.09
CA SER A 85 26.32 -5.16 -6.69
C SER A 85 26.59 -5.16 -5.18
N SER A 86 26.24 -4.08 -4.48
CA SER A 86 26.46 -3.92 -3.05
C SER A 86 25.64 -2.76 -2.48
N TRP A 87 25.50 -2.72 -1.15
CA TRP A 87 24.94 -1.55 -0.47
C TRP A 87 25.79 -0.30 -0.72
N THR A 88 27.12 -0.42 -0.73
CA THR A 88 28.04 0.69 -1.02
C THR A 88 27.82 1.31 -2.39
N GLU A 89 27.50 0.53 -3.43
CA GLU A 89 27.08 1.08 -4.72
C GLU A 89 25.79 1.90 -4.57
N TYR A 90 24.80 1.35 -3.87
CA TYR A 90 23.50 1.97 -3.66
C TYR A 90 23.55 3.28 -2.90
N LEU A 91 24.44 3.42 -1.92
CA LEU A 91 24.61 4.64 -1.13
C LEU A 91 24.79 5.88 -2.01
N GLY A 92 25.47 5.75 -3.15
CA GLY A 92 25.90 6.91 -3.92
C GLY A 92 26.73 7.88 -3.06
N PRO A 93 26.96 9.10 -3.53
CA PRO A 93 26.08 10.10 -2.93
C PRO A 93 25.33 10.91 -3.99
N VAL A 94 24.03 11.07 -3.78
CA VAL A 94 23.19 12.04 -4.48
C VAL A 94 22.90 13.17 -3.49
N ASP A 95 23.69 14.24 -3.55
CA ASP A 95 23.53 15.41 -2.68
C ASP A 95 22.46 16.36 -3.26
N GLU A 96 21.35 16.49 -2.57
CA GLU A 96 20.20 17.27 -3.01
C GLU A 96 19.62 18.07 -1.85
N HIS A 97 19.36 19.36 -2.07
CA HIS A 97 18.75 20.25 -1.07
C HIS A 97 19.43 20.28 0.31
N GLY A 98 20.74 20.01 0.37
CA GLY A 98 21.53 20.03 1.62
C GLY A 98 21.46 18.74 2.44
N ASP A 99 20.97 17.64 1.83
CA ASP A 99 20.95 16.30 2.41
C ASP A 99 21.50 15.29 1.40
N THR A 100 21.84 14.09 1.86
CA THR A 100 22.41 13.04 1.00
C THR A 100 21.40 11.91 0.82
N PHE A 101 21.24 11.44 -0.40
CA PHE A 101 20.33 10.35 -0.76
C PHE A 101 21.07 9.23 -1.48
N CYS A 102 20.52 8.02 -1.36
CA CYS A 102 20.96 6.87 -2.14
C CYS A 102 20.66 7.05 -3.64
N LEU A 103 21.29 6.22 -4.46
CA LEU A 103 20.94 6.07 -5.87
C LEU A 103 19.47 5.61 -6.01
N THR A 104 18.92 5.81 -7.21
CA THR A 104 17.54 5.43 -7.50
C THR A 104 17.45 3.93 -7.74
N GLU A 105 16.66 3.24 -6.93
CA GLU A 105 16.32 1.84 -7.09
C GLU A 105 14.97 1.65 -7.80
N ARG A 106 14.78 0.48 -8.40
CA ARG A 106 13.52 -0.02 -8.93
C ARG A 106 13.38 -1.50 -8.55
N TYR A 107 12.14 -1.97 -8.45
CA TYR A 107 11.88 -3.40 -8.35
C TYR A 107 12.34 -4.13 -9.61
N ASP A 108 12.98 -5.29 -9.41
CA ASP A 108 13.33 -6.23 -10.46
C ASP A 108 12.17 -7.22 -10.67
N LEU A 109 11.12 -6.78 -11.38
CA LEU A 109 9.92 -7.61 -11.63
C LEU A 109 10.17 -8.76 -12.63
N ALA A 110 11.43 -8.99 -13.03
CA ALA A 110 11.83 -10.19 -13.75
C ALA A 110 12.40 -11.26 -12.81
N ASN A 111 12.60 -10.93 -11.53
CA ASN A 111 13.02 -11.85 -10.48
C ASN A 111 11.79 -12.43 -9.76
N GLU A 112 11.42 -13.66 -10.12
CA GLU A 112 10.27 -14.35 -9.55
C GLU A 112 10.38 -14.58 -8.03
N VAL A 113 11.58 -14.83 -7.50
CA VAL A 113 11.78 -15.03 -6.05
C VAL A 113 11.49 -13.73 -5.30
N PHE A 114 12.02 -12.61 -5.81
CA PHE A 114 11.68 -11.29 -5.28
C PHE A 114 10.18 -11.04 -5.33
N ASP A 115 9.53 -11.29 -6.47
CA ASP A 115 8.09 -11.02 -6.65
C ASP A 115 7.23 -11.83 -5.67
N ARG A 116 7.50 -13.14 -5.53
CA ARG A 116 6.78 -14.01 -4.58
C ARG A 116 6.86 -13.49 -3.16
N VAL A 117 8.02 -13.01 -2.73
CA VAL A 117 8.20 -12.55 -1.35
C VAL A 117 7.66 -11.14 -1.17
N ALA A 118 7.80 -10.27 -2.17
CA ALA A 118 7.31 -8.90 -2.14
C ALA A 118 5.78 -8.81 -2.22
N PHE A 119 5.13 -9.79 -2.85
CA PHE A 119 3.71 -9.75 -3.19
C PHE A 119 2.95 -11.00 -2.75
N ASP A 120 3.32 -11.64 -1.63
CA ASP A 120 2.55 -12.74 -1.01
C ASP A 120 2.24 -13.91 -2.00
N GLU A 121 3.30 -14.43 -2.62
CA GLU A 121 3.33 -15.49 -3.64
C GLU A 121 2.74 -15.13 -5.01
N TRP A 122 2.30 -13.88 -5.21
CA TRP A 122 1.83 -13.41 -6.50
C TRP A 122 2.98 -12.95 -7.39
N VAL A 123 2.91 -13.32 -8.68
CA VAL A 123 3.95 -13.01 -9.67
C VAL A 123 3.37 -12.19 -10.82
N PRO A 124 3.91 -11.00 -11.13
CA PRO A 124 3.49 -10.18 -12.26
C PRO A 124 4.03 -10.76 -13.58
N THR A 125 3.41 -11.82 -14.08
CA THR A 125 3.89 -12.63 -15.22
C THR A 125 4.21 -11.83 -16.50
N MET A 126 3.62 -10.65 -16.70
CA MET A 126 3.89 -9.76 -17.84
C MET A 126 5.24 -9.04 -17.79
N TYR A 127 6.00 -9.20 -16.70
CA TYR A 127 7.34 -8.64 -16.51
C TYR A 127 8.46 -9.68 -16.53
N LEU A 128 8.10 -10.97 -16.48
CA LEU A 128 9.07 -12.07 -16.55
C LEU A 128 9.72 -12.14 -17.93
N ASN A 129 10.93 -12.71 -17.97
CA ASN A 129 11.72 -12.81 -19.20
C ASN A 129 11.05 -13.64 -20.31
N ASP A 130 10.17 -14.58 -19.96
CA ASP A 130 9.42 -15.45 -20.88
C ASP A 130 8.02 -14.91 -21.24
N ALA A 131 7.69 -13.69 -20.80
CA ALA A 131 6.39 -13.06 -21.03
C ALA A 131 6.01 -12.92 -22.52
N THR A 132 6.96 -13.07 -23.45
CA THR A 132 6.74 -13.03 -24.90
C THR A 132 5.80 -14.12 -25.43
N GLY A 133 5.41 -15.10 -24.61
CA GLY A 133 4.42 -16.12 -24.96
C GLY A 133 2.98 -15.85 -24.48
N GLN A 134 2.74 -14.79 -23.70
CA GLN A 134 1.43 -14.57 -23.08
C GLN A 134 0.38 -14.05 -24.09
N PRO A 135 -0.85 -14.61 -24.12
CA PRO A 135 -1.94 -14.01 -24.88
C PRO A 135 -2.24 -12.61 -24.29
N ASN A 136 -2.60 -11.64 -25.15
CA ASN A 136 -2.94 -10.24 -24.80
C ASN A 136 -1.77 -9.24 -24.67
N MET A 137 -0.68 -9.40 -25.42
CA MET A 137 0.36 -8.36 -25.54
C MET A 137 0.00 -7.18 -26.47
N GLN A 138 -1.22 -7.16 -27.01
CA GLN A 138 -1.66 -6.05 -27.86
C GLN A 138 -2.37 -4.98 -27.03
N ARG A 139 -1.89 -3.75 -27.13
CA ARG A 139 -2.54 -2.58 -26.55
C ARG A 139 -3.96 -2.43 -27.11
N SER A 140 -4.94 -2.30 -26.21
CA SER A 140 -6.35 -2.17 -26.59
C SER A 140 -6.81 -0.72 -26.77
N TRP A 141 -6.19 0.23 -26.05
CA TRP A 141 -6.53 1.65 -26.11
C TRP A 141 -5.27 2.49 -26.09
N ASP A 142 -5.27 3.56 -26.86
CA ASP A 142 -4.24 4.58 -26.74
C ASP A 142 -4.46 5.43 -25.47
N PRO A 143 -3.39 6.00 -24.88
CA PRO A 143 -3.50 6.74 -23.63
C PRO A 143 -4.52 7.88 -23.66
N ASP A 144 -4.69 8.54 -24.81
CA ASP A 144 -5.62 9.64 -25.00
C ASP A 144 -7.09 9.21 -25.04
N GLN A 145 -7.37 7.90 -25.15
CA GLN A 145 -8.70 7.27 -25.10
C GLN A 145 -9.10 6.82 -23.69
N ILE A 146 -8.20 6.94 -22.71
CA ILE A 146 -8.45 6.55 -21.32
C ILE A 146 -8.59 7.81 -20.46
N VAL A 147 -9.51 7.77 -19.49
CA VAL A 147 -9.66 8.80 -18.45
C VAL A 147 -9.73 8.16 -17.08
N ILE A 148 -9.01 8.73 -16.12
CA ILE A 148 -9.12 8.38 -14.70
C ILE A 148 -10.01 9.42 -14.00
N LEU A 149 -11.10 8.97 -13.40
CA LEU A 149 -11.91 9.75 -12.49
C LEU A 149 -11.47 9.52 -11.04
N THR A 150 -11.30 10.59 -10.27
CA THR A 150 -10.98 10.51 -8.84
C THR A 150 -11.63 11.67 -8.07
N ASP A 151 -11.80 11.53 -6.77
CA ASP A 151 -12.22 12.60 -5.86
C ASP A 151 -11.02 13.28 -5.16
N GLY A 152 -9.80 12.88 -5.52
CA GLY A 152 -8.54 13.34 -4.93
C GLY A 152 -8.12 12.56 -3.66
N LEU A 153 -8.95 11.65 -3.14
CA LEU A 153 -8.63 10.80 -1.99
C LEU A 153 -7.85 9.55 -2.42
N CYS A 154 -6.70 9.78 -3.06
CA CYS A 154 -5.82 8.74 -3.58
C CYS A 154 -4.45 8.81 -2.85
N ALA A 155 -3.97 7.67 -2.37
CA ALA A 155 -2.69 7.49 -1.68
C ALA A 155 -2.17 6.05 -1.89
N SER A 156 -0.93 5.77 -1.49
CA SER A 156 -0.34 4.42 -1.55
C SER A 156 -0.38 3.86 -2.99
N ALA A 157 -0.72 2.58 -3.22
CA ALA A 157 -0.75 1.98 -4.56
C ALA A 157 -1.62 2.75 -5.58
N CYS A 158 -2.68 3.43 -5.14
CA CYS A 158 -3.47 4.32 -6.01
C CYS A 158 -2.60 5.45 -6.59
N ALA A 159 -1.76 6.08 -5.75
CA ALA A 159 -0.87 7.14 -6.18
C ALA A 159 0.15 6.64 -7.21
N LEU A 160 0.68 5.44 -7.01
CA LEU A 160 1.61 4.80 -7.94
C LEU A 160 0.94 4.48 -9.28
N PHE A 161 -0.27 3.91 -9.25
CA PHE A 161 -1.03 3.61 -10.46
C PHE A 161 -1.37 4.88 -11.27
N VAL A 162 -1.89 5.92 -10.61
CA VAL A 162 -2.19 7.20 -11.27
C VAL A 162 -0.92 7.84 -11.84
N GLU A 163 0.21 7.74 -11.13
CA GLU A 163 1.50 8.19 -11.65
C GLU A 163 1.88 7.44 -12.93
N PHE A 164 1.82 6.11 -12.94
CA PHE A 164 2.14 5.32 -14.14
C PHE A 164 1.25 5.67 -15.32
N MET A 165 -0.07 5.73 -15.10
CA MET A 165 -1.04 6.04 -16.15
C MET A 165 -0.85 7.46 -16.70
N THR A 166 -0.67 8.47 -15.84
CA THR A 166 -0.44 9.85 -16.30
C THR A 166 0.89 10.01 -17.02
N ARG A 167 1.95 9.29 -16.62
CA ARG A 167 3.23 9.29 -17.36
C ARG A 167 3.14 8.57 -18.71
N ALA A 168 2.21 7.65 -18.88
CA ALA A 168 1.85 7.10 -20.19
C ALA A 168 0.97 8.04 -21.03
N GLY A 169 0.47 9.15 -20.46
CA GLY A 169 -0.35 10.15 -21.15
C GLY A 169 -1.85 10.05 -20.88
N VAL A 170 -2.28 9.24 -19.90
CA VAL A 170 -3.69 9.13 -19.51
C VAL A 170 -4.13 10.35 -18.74
N ARG A 171 -5.23 10.97 -19.17
CA ARG A 171 -5.78 12.17 -18.53
C ARG A 171 -6.54 11.84 -17.24
N THR A 172 -6.61 12.82 -16.37
CA THR A 172 -7.29 12.73 -15.08
C THR A 172 -8.38 13.79 -14.95
N ILE A 173 -9.55 13.37 -14.45
CA ILE A 173 -10.62 14.26 -14.01
C ILE A 173 -10.80 14.10 -12.51
N VAL A 174 -10.74 15.22 -11.79
CA VAL A 174 -10.99 15.24 -10.34
C VAL A 174 -12.35 15.86 -10.03
N ALA A 175 -13.15 15.19 -9.22
CA ALA A 175 -14.46 15.65 -8.79
C ALA A 175 -14.42 16.21 -7.37
N GLY A 176 -15.08 17.35 -7.14
CA GLY A 176 -15.22 17.94 -5.81
C GLY A 176 -14.16 18.98 -5.47
N GLY A 177 -13.61 18.92 -4.25
CA GLY A 177 -12.70 19.94 -3.70
C GLY A 177 -13.39 21.13 -3.03
N ARG A 178 -12.61 22.16 -2.68
CA ARG A 178 -13.12 23.38 -2.02
C ARG A 178 -14.10 24.14 -2.93
N PRO A 179 -15.11 24.86 -2.41
CA PRO A 179 -16.08 25.63 -3.22
C PRO A 179 -15.47 26.91 -3.80
N SER A 180 -14.35 26.79 -4.50
CA SER A 180 -13.59 27.84 -5.15
C SER A 180 -13.11 27.33 -6.49
N ALA A 181 -13.16 28.20 -7.51
CA ALA A 181 -12.59 27.93 -8.82
C ALA A 181 -11.08 27.63 -8.75
N GLY A 182 -10.54 27.00 -9.80
CA GLY A 182 -9.13 26.63 -9.88
C GLY A 182 -8.85 25.12 -9.82
N PRO A 183 -7.58 24.73 -9.99
CA PRO A 183 -7.18 23.34 -10.15
C PRO A 183 -7.22 22.58 -8.81
N MET A 184 -7.22 21.26 -8.92
CA MET A 184 -7.14 20.32 -7.80
C MET A 184 -6.29 19.12 -8.22
N GLN A 185 -5.59 18.51 -7.27
CA GLN A 185 -4.78 17.32 -7.56
C GLN A 185 -5.66 16.09 -7.77
N ALA A 186 -5.30 15.25 -8.74
CA ALA A 186 -5.86 13.92 -8.86
C ALA A 186 -5.46 13.02 -7.68
N VAL A 187 -4.26 13.24 -7.12
CA VAL A 187 -3.72 12.50 -5.97
C VAL A 187 -3.46 13.46 -4.82
N GLY A 188 -4.34 13.48 -3.84
CA GLY A 188 -4.24 14.36 -2.67
C GLY A 188 -3.55 13.74 -1.45
N GLY A 189 -3.29 12.43 -1.47
CA GLY A 189 -2.60 11.70 -0.40
C GLY A 189 -1.09 11.62 -0.59
N ASN A 190 -0.44 10.81 0.25
CA ASN A 190 1.00 10.60 0.16
C ASN A 190 1.37 9.84 -1.13
N ARG A 191 2.42 10.31 -1.81
CA ARG A 191 3.01 9.74 -3.04
C ARG A 191 4.42 9.19 -2.77
N GLY A 192 4.61 8.63 -1.56
CA GLY A 192 5.79 7.88 -1.17
C GLY A 192 5.82 6.47 -1.75
N ALA A 193 6.98 5.81 -1.70
CA ALA A 193 7.16 4.46 -2.23
C ALA A 193 6.99 3.38 -1.15
N ALA A 194 7.49 3.61 0.08
CA ALA A 194 7.44 2.62 1.16
C ALA A 194 7.14 3.27 2.51
N THR A 195 5.96 2.99 3.06
CA THR A 195 5.66 3.31 4.46
C THR A 195 6.35 2.31 5.36
N TYR A 196 6.89 2.76 6.49
CA TYR A 196 7.68 1.92 7.37
C TYR A 196 7.45 2.33 8.82
N SER A 197 7.13 1.37 9.68
CA SER A 197 6.81 1.60 11.08
C SER A 197 8.07 1.55 11.95
N ALA A 198 8.00 2.14 13.13
CA ALA A 198 9.07 1.99 14.12
C ALA A 198 9.28 0.52 14.53
N THR A 199 8.23 -0.29 14.53
CA THR A 199 8.30 -1.73 14.84
C THR A 199 9.11 -2.49 13.80
N GLU A 200 8.87 -2.25 12.50
CA GLU A 200 9.66 -2.86 11.42
C GLU A 200 11.14 -2.45 11.54
N LEU A 201 11.42 -1.15 11.76
CA LEU A 201 12.80 -0.69 12.00
C LEU A 201 13.45 -1.37 13.21
N ASP A 202 12.71 -1.57 14.30
CA ASP A 202 13.24 -2.23 15.50
C ASP A 202 13.55 -3.71 15.23
N GLN A 203 12.73 -4.37 14.41
CA GLN A 203 12.96 -5.75 13.97
C GLN A 203 14.20 -5.85 13.07
N ASP A 204 14.39 -4.94 12.12
CA ASP A 204 15.59 -4.96 11.26
C ASP A 204 16.86 -4.68 12.06
N MET A 205 16.81 -3.73 13.00
CA MET A 205 17.94 -3.43 13.87
C MET A 205 18.29 -4.64 14.75
N ALA A 206 17.28 -5.34 15.29
CA ALA A 206 17.50 -6.57 16.06
C ALA A 206 18.04 -7.70 15.19
N TYR A 207 17.54 -7.83 13.95
CA TYR A 207 18.02 -8.81 12.99
C TYR A 207 19.48 -8.56 12.62
N ALA A 208 19.84 -7.32 12.25
CA ALA A 208 21.20 -6.91 11.93
C ALA A 208 22.18 -7.19 13.08
N ARG A 209 21.79 -6.91 14.33
CA ARG A 209 22.60 -7.29 15.52
C ARG A 209 22.73 -8.80 15.68
N GLY A 210 21.67 -9.55 15.37
CA GLY A 210 21.65 -11.00 15.42
C GLY A 210 22.61 -11.66 14.44
N ILE A 211 22.92 -11.01 13.31
CA ILE A 211 23.84 -11.50 12.27
C ILE A 211 25.22 -10.83 12.30
N ASP A 212 25.48 -9.93 13.26
CA ASP A 212 26.74 -9.17 13.40
C ASP A 212 28.00 -10.04 13.36
N PHE A 213 27.92 -11.27 13.89
CA PHE A 213 29.05 -12.21 13.87
C PHE A 213 29.38 -12.80 12.49
N SER A 214 28.49 -12.62 11.51
CA SER A 214 28.58 -13.20 10.17
C SER A 214 29.12 -12.22 9.12
N VAL A 215 29.21 -10.93 9.45
CA VAL A 215 29.57 -9.86 8.52
C VAL A 215 30.70 -8.99 9.08
N ASP A 216 31.37 -8.22 8.23
CA ASP A 216 32.46 -7.33 8.65
C ASP A 216 31.96 -6.03 9.30
N GLU A 217 30.73 -5.62 8.99
CA GLU A 217 30.10 -4.42 9.55
C GLU A 217 29.81 -4.58 11.05
N ASN A 218 30.28 -3.65 11.89
CA ASN A 218 30.10 -3.70 13.34
C ASN A 218 28.78 -3.03 13.75
N VAL A 219 27.69 -3.77 13.60
CA VAL A 219 26.32 -3.36 13.94
C VAL A 219 26.19 -3.14 15.44
N ASN A 220 26.74 -4.04 16.27
CA ASN A 220 26.62 -3.96 17.72
C ASN A 220 27.26 -2.69 18.32
N ALA A 221 28.32 -2.15 17.70
CA ALA A 221 28.92 -0.88 18.12
C ALA A 221 28.18 0.36 17.58
N SER A 222 27.41 0.21 16.51
CA SER A 222 26.85 1.35 15.74
C SER A 222 25.37 1.57 15.98
N VAL A 223 24.58 0.49 16.10
CA VAL A 223 23.12 0.55 16.25
C VAL A 223 22.76 0.44 17.74
N PRO A 224 22.11 1.47 18.33
CA PRO A 224 21.83 1.47 19.76
C PRO A 224 20.82 0.39 20.17
N ASP A 225 21.03 -0.21 21.33
CA ASP A 225 20.17 -1.25 21.93
C ASP A 225 18.87 -0.68 22.54
N VAL A 226 18.87 0.58 22.97
CA VAL A 226 17.76 1.20 23.70
C VAL A 226 17.33 2.51 23.04
N ARG A 227 16.07 2.57 22.59
CA ARG A 227 15.35 3.83 22.36
C ARG A 227 14.68 4.21 23.68
N ASP A 228 15.25 5.14 24.44
CA ASP A 228 14.42 5.95 25.34
C ASP A 228 13.90 7.12 24.50
N PRO A 229 12.65 7.08 24.02
CA PRO A 229 12.13 8.15 23.17
C PRO A 229 12.00 9.48 23.92
N GLY A 230 12.09 9.50 25.26
CA GLY A 230 11.72 10.65 26.09
C GLY A 230 10.26 11.09 25.91
N MET A 231 9.49 10.34 25.12
CA MET A 231 8.16 10.66 24.61
C MET A 231 7.41 9.36 24.39
N TYR A 232 6.21 9.25 24.94
CA TYR A 232 5.34 8.11 24.70
C TYR A 232 4.67 8.26 23.33
N ALA A 233 5.04 7.41 22.36
CA ALA A 233 4.39 7.32 21.06
C ALA A 233 3.69 5.97 20.93
N ARG A 234 2.37 5.98 20.69
CA ARG A 234 1.60 4.74 20.49
C ARG A 234 1.88 4.08 19.13
N TYR A 235 2.21 4.89 18.13
CA TYR A 235 2.54 4.46 16.78
C TYR A 235 3.40 5.51 16.09
N ILE A 236 4.45 5.08 15.41
CA ILE A 236 5.28 5.92 14.53
C ILE A 236 5.41 5.18 13.20
N SER A 237 5.18 5.91 12.11
CA SER A 237 5.55 5.46 10.77
C SER A 237 6.12 6.62 9.97
N VAL A 238 7.06 6.29 9.10
CA VAL A 238 7.77 7.20 8.21
C VAL A 238 7.61 6.70 6.77
N ASN A 239 7.76 7.60 5.81
CA ASN A 239 8.03 7.17 4.45
C ASN A 239 9.54 6.85 4.34
N LEU A 240 9.90 5.58 4.32
CA LEU A 240 11.30 5.14 4.22
C LEU A 240 11.88 5.46 2.84
N ARG A 241 11.07 5.31 1.78
CA ARG A 241 11.47 5.55 0.39
C ARG A 241 10.65 6.63 -0.27
N ASP A 242 11.34 7.65 -0.76
CA ASP A 242 10.74 8.63 -1.65
C ASP A 242 10.50 8.00 -3.02
N GLN A 243 9.30 8.17 -3.58
CA GLN A 243 9.07 7.91 -4.99
C GLN A 243 9.59 9.09 -5.80
N ILE A 244 10.34 8.83 -6.86
CA ILE A 244 10.95 9.84 -7.73
C ILE A 244 10.71 9.49 -9.20
N ARG A 245 10.56 10.52 -10.04
CA ARG A 245 10.49 10.36 -11.50
C ARG A 245 11.89 10.22 -12.08
N GLN A 246 11.96 9.69 -13.29
CA GLN A 246 13.20 9.56 -14.03
C GLN A 246 13.79 10.96 -14.27
N ASN A 247 15.09 11.12 -14.01
CA ASN A 247 15.83 12.37 -14.18
C ASN A 247 15.31 13.56 -13.35
N GLU A 248 14.62 13.29 -12.23
CA GLU A 248 14.14 14.32 -11.31
C GLU A 248 14.65 14.04 -9.88
N THR A 249 14.84 15.10 -9.11
CA THR A 249 15.45 15.02 -7.78
C THR A 249 14.47 15.29 -6.64
N THR A 250 13.32 15.88 -6.94
CA THR A 250 12.30 16.19 -5.93
C THR A 250 11.33 15.00 -5.76
N PRO A 251 11.16 14.46 -4.54
CA PRO A 251 10.19 13.41 -4.25
C PRO A 251 8.76 13.77 -4.63
N LEU A 252 7.99 12.80 -5.14
CA LEU A 252 6.62 13.01 -5.60
C LEU A 252 5.68 13.51 -4.50
N GLN A 253 5.92 13.15 -3.24
CA GLN A 253 5.12 13.62 -2.10
C GLN A 253 5.21 15.14 -1.87
N PHE A 254 6.26 15.78 -2.38
CA PHE A 254 6.44 17.24 -2.31
C PHE A 254 6.08 17.94 -3.62
N LYS A 255 5.67 17.20 -4.65
CA LYS A 255 5.26 17.75 -5.94
C LYS A 255 3.76 17.93 -6.02
N TYR A 256 3.37 19.16 -6.36
CA TYR A 256 2.00 19.42 -6.77
C TYR A 256 1.75 18.89 -8.19
N GLU A 257 0.75 18.03 -8.35
CA GLU A 257 0.31 17.53 -9.66
C GLU A 257 -1.19 17.76 -9.80
N ALA A 258 -1.59 18.77 -10.58
CA ALA A 258 -3.00 19.02 -10.88
C ALA A 258 -3.57 17.93 -11.79
N ALA A 259 -4.86 17.65 -11.62
CA ALA A 259 -5.63 16.94 -12.63
C ALA A 259 -5.76 17.78 -13.91
N ASP A 260 -6.03 17.12 -15.03
CA ASP A 260 -6.21 17.80 -16.32
C ASP A 260 -7.50 18.64 -16.34
N CYS A 261 -8.52 18.17 -15.65
CA CYS A 261 -9.80 18.85 -15.49
C CYS A 261 -10.35 18.62 -14.08
N ARG A 262 -11.00 19.64 -13.52
CA ARG A 262 -11.78 19.51 -12.29
C ARG A 262 -13.26 19.70 -12.60
N ILE A 263 -14.13 18.90 -12.01
CA ILE A 263 -15.59 19.08 -12.05
C ILE A 263 -16.15 19.20 -10.62
N TYR A 264 -17.31 19.82 -10.47
CA TYR A 264 -18.02 19.82 -9.18
C TYR A 264 -18.96 18.62 -9.09
N TYR A 265 -19.11 18.10 -7.88
CA TYR A 265 -20.29 17.31 -7.57
C TYR A 265 -21.52 18.21 -7.63
N THR A 266 -22.56 17.70 -8.28
CA THR A 266 -23.92 18.25 -8.29
C THR A 266 -24.84 17.22 -7.66
N LEU A 267 -26.01 17.62 -7.16
CA LEU A 267 -26.99 16.64 -6.66
C LEU A 267 -27.36 15.58 -7.72
N ALA A 268 -27.34 15.98 -9.00
CA ALA A 268 -27.65 15.09 -10.12
C ALA A 268 -26.57 14.02 -10.37
N ASN A 269 -25.31 14.24 -9.99
CA ASN A 269 -24.22 13.29 -10.22
C ASN A 269 -23.67 12.66 -8.93
N LEU A 270 -23.92 13.26 -7.76
CA LEU A 270 -23.47 12.73 -6.48
C LEU A 270 -24.13 11.38 -6.14
N TYR A 271 -25.42 11.23 -6.43
CA TYR A 271 -26.19 10.00 -6.20
C TYR A 271 -26.43 9.18 -7.47
N ASN A 272 -25.89 9.60 -8.60
CA ASN A 272 -26.05 8.91 -9.89
C ASN A 272 -24.69 8.79 -10.57
N MET A 273 -24.03 7.66 -10.34
CA MET A 273 -22.71 7.38 -10.87
C MET A 273 -22.69 7.33 -12.41
N THR A 274 -23.78 6.87 -13.04
CA THR A 274 -23.92 6.91 -14.51
C THR A 274 -23.87 8.34 -15.02
N ARG A 275 -24.58 9.26 -14.35
CA ARG A 275 -24.55 10.68 -14.70
C ARG A 275 -23.14 11.26 -14.52
N LEU A 276 -22.46 10.93 -13.43
CA LEU A 276 -21.08 11.37 -13.19
C LEU A 276 -20.15 10.91 -14.33
N TRP A 277 -20.21 9.65 -14.74
CA TRP A 277 -19.40 9.15 -15.86
C TRP A 277 -19.73 9.80 -17.20
N HIS A 278 -21.00 10.16 -17.46
CA HIS A 278 -21.35 10.95 -18.65
C HIS A 278 -20.76 12.36 -18.60
N ASP A 279 -20.82 13.04 -17.45
CA ASP A 279 -20.20 14.36 -17.28
C ASP A 279 -18.68 14.27 -17.49
N VAL A 280 -18.03 13.22 -16.93
CA VAL A 280 -16.59 12.95 -17.05
C VAL A 280 -16.19 12.66 -18.50
N ALA A 281 -16.87 11.73 -19.18
CA ALA A 281 -16.57 11.40 -20.57
C ALA A 281 -16.73 12.64 -21.47
N THR A 282 -17.77 13.44 -21.23
CA THR A 282 -18.00 14.68 -21.97
C THR A 282 -16.88 15.68 -21.71
N ALA A 283 -16.52 15.92 -20.44
CA ALA A 283 -15.44 16.83 -20.06
C ALA A 283 -14.06 16.40 -20.58
N ALA A 284 -13.83 15.09 -20.63
CA ALA A 284 -12.57 14.49 -21.08
C ALA A 284 -12.38 14.58 -22.59
N PHE A 285 -13.43 14.30 -23.38
CA PHE A 285 -13.30 13.96 -24.80
C PHE A 285 -14.07 14.88 -25.75
N THR A 286 -15.07 15.62 -25.27
CA THR A 286 -16.01 16.36 -26.15
C THR A 286 -16.08 17.85 -25.84
N ASP A 287 -16.24 18.21 -24.57
CA ASP A 287 -16.50 19.59 -24.14
C ASP A 287 -15.79 19.91 -22.82
N SER A 288 -14.62 20.54 -22.93
CA SER A 288 -13.82 20.97 -21.79
C SER A 288 -14.41 22.15 -21.02
N THR A 289 -15.50 22.77 -21.49
CA THR A 289 -16.18 23.86 -20.75
C THR A 289 -16.90 23.36 -19.50
N LEU A 290 -17.13 22.05 -19.39
CA LEU A 290 -17.61 21.41 -18.15
C LEU A 290 -16.59 21.46 -17.01
N CYS A 291 -15.31 21.69 -17.32
CA CYS A 291 -14.30 21.87 -16.30
C CYS A 291 -14.54 23.18 -15.54
N VAL A 292 -14.33 23.14 -14.22
CA VAL A 292 -14.37 24.32 -13.35
C VAL A 292 -13.46 25.40 -13.94
N ALA A 293 -13.96 26.64 -13.99
CA ALA A 293 -13.22 27.77 -14.53
C ALA A 293 -11.81 27.87 -13.93
N GLY A 294 -10.80 27.98 -14.79
CA GLY A 294 -9.40 28.07 -14.39
C GLY A 294 -8.82 26.80 -13.75
N SER A 295 -9.44 25.63 -13.93
CA SER A 295 -8.91 24.35 -13.40
C SER A 295 -7.99 23.59 -14.34
N THR A 296 -7.93 23.96 -15.62
CA THR A 296 -7.17 23.27 -16.67
C THR A 296 -5.82 23.94 -16.94
N GLY A 297 -4.88 23.22 -17.57
CA GLY A 297 -3.57 23.76 -17.99
C GLY A 297 -2.47 23.71 -16.92
N PHE A 298 -2.74 23.16 -15.74
CA PHE A 298 -1.77 23.00 -14.64
C PHE A 298 -1.15 21.60 -14.57
N SER A 299 -1.83 20.59 -15.11
CA SER A 299 -1.34 19.21 -15.21
C SER A 299 -0.05 19.17 -16.03
N THR A 300 0.92 18.33 -15.62
CA THR A 300 2.12 18.05 -16.42
C THR A 300 1.91 16.87 -17.39
N THR A 301 0.75 16.22 -17.32
CA THR A 301 0.35 15.15 -18.24
C THR A 301 0.14 15.75 -19.64
N ASN A 302 0.87 15.26 -20.63
CA ASN A 302 0.81 15.74 -22.02
C ASN A 302 1.01 17.27 -22.19
N ASN A 303 1.59 17.96 -21.20
CA ASN A 303 1.74 19.40 -21.19
C ASN A 303 3.18 19.79 -20.90
N THR A 304 3.83 20.39 -21.91
CA THR A 304 5.24 20.80 -21.83
C THR A 304 5.44 22.16 -21.18
N ASN A 305 4.37 22.93 -20.96
CA ASN A 305 4.43 24.24 -20.31
C ASN A 305 3.26 24.43 -19.31
N PRO A 306 3.21 23.62 -18.24
CA PRO A 306 2.16 23.70 -17.24
C PRO A 306 2.16 25.05 -16.52
N ALA A 307 0.96 25.59 -16.29
CA ALA A 307 0.79 26.76 -15.45
C ALA A 307 1.32 26.48 -14.03
N THR A 308 1.90 27.51 -13.40
CA THR A 308 2.46 27.38 -12.06
C THR A 308 1.37 26.98 -11.05
N PRO A 309 1.63 26.01 -10.15
CA PRO A 309 0.69 25.64 -9.11
C PRO A 309 0.17 26.85 -8.31
N PRO A 310 -1.13 26.88 -7.96
CA PRO A 310 -1.66 27.96 -7.14
C PRO A 310 -0.98 27.97 -5.76
N LYS A 311 -0.76 29.17 -5.22
CA LYS A 311 -0.18 29.31 -3.88
C LYS A 311 -1.08 28.66 -2.83
N PRO A 312 -0.53 27.87 -1.89
CA PRO A 312 -1.31 27.28 -0.80
C PRO A 312 -2.04 28.39 -0.02
N THR A 313 -3.36 28.29 0.03
CA THR A 313 -4.19 29.21 0.83
C THR A 313 -4.29 28.66 2.24
N ALA A 314 -3.71 29.35 3.23
CA ALA A 314 -3.77 28.96 4.64
C ALA A 314 -5.17 29.15 5.28
N GLN A 315 -6.11 29.74 4.54
CA GLN A 315 -7.46 29.98 5.02
C GLN A 315 -8.22 28.65 5.16
N ARG A 316 -8.70 28.38 6.37
CA ARG A 316 -9.68 27.31 6.60
C ARG A 316 -10.94 27.63 5.80
N PRO A 317 -11.54 26.66 5.09
CA PRO A 317 -12.82 26.89 4.45
C PRO A 317 -13.84 27.28 5.53
N VAL A 318 -14.40 28.48 5.43
CA VAL A 318 -15.56 28.87 6.22
C VAL A 318 -16.76 28.32 5.45
N LEU A 319 -17.26 27.16 5.87
CA LEU A 319 -18.54 26.68 5.41
C LEU A 319 -19.60 27.48 6.19
N ASP A 320 -20.02 28.64 5.66
CA ASP A 320 -21.15 29.39 6.20
C ASP A 320 -22.45 28.66 5.83
N LEU A 321 -22.63 27.49 6.45
CA LEU A 321 -23.91 26.81 6.46
C LEU A 321 -24.82 27.69 7.29
N LYS A 322 -25.57 28.59 6.66
CA LYS A 322 -26.65 29.35 7.32
C LYS A 322 -27.78 28.37 7.63
N PRO A 323 -27.83 27.74 8.82
CA PRO A 323 -28.74 26.63 9.08
C PRO A 323 -30.18 27.13 9.25
N ASN A 324 -30.34 28.44 9.38
CA ASN A 324 -31.59 29.14 9.70
C ASN A 324 -32.26 29.77 8.48
N GLU A 325 -31.63 29.69 7.30
CA GLU A 325 -32.29 29.97 6.03
C GLU A 325 -32.79 28.62 5.48
N ASN A 326 -34.07 28.52 5.12
CA ASN A 326 -34.79 27.29 4.70
C ASN A 326 -34.24 26.59 3.43
N THR A 327 -32.99 26.83 3.06
CA THR A 327 -32.31 26.36 1.84
C THR A 327 -31.43 25.13 2.05
N VAL A 328 -31.12 24.73 3.28
CA VAL A 328 -30.49 23.43 3.56
C VAL A 328 -31.55 22.49 4.12
N GLN A 329 -32.34 21.90 3.22
CA GLN A 329 -32.97 20.63 3.58
C GLN A 329 -31.84 19.62 3.71
N GLN A 330 -31.60 19.15 4.93
CA GLN A 330 -30.95 17.88 5.13
C GLN A 330 -31.84 16.88 4.38
N ILE A 331 -31.40 16.42 3.20
CA ILE A 331 -32.05 15.29 2.55
C ILE A 331 -31.94 14.20 3.60
N VAL A 332 -33.07 13.87 4.23
CA VAL A 332 -33.19 12.69 5.06
C VAL A 332 -32.72 11.59 4.14
N SER A 333 -31.55 11.02 4.43
CA SER A 333 -31.09 9.85 3.72
C SER A 333 -32.25 8.87 3.77
N ASP A 334 -32.74 8.43 2.61
CA ASP A 334 -33.73 7.37 2.54
C ASP A 334 -33.19 6.20 3.38
N GLU A 335 -33.67 6.08 4.62
CA GLU A 335 -33.32 5.00 5.57
C GLU A 335 -33.86 3.64 5.06
N GLU A 336 -34.50 3.63 3.90
CA GLU A 336 -35.00 2.46 3.17
C GLU A 336 -34.37 2.32 1.77
N LEU A 337 -33.10 2.71 1.58
CA LEU A 337 -32.33 2.14 0.48
C LEU A 337 -31.98 0.69 0.83
N GLU A 338 -32.45 -0.25 0.01
CA GLU A 338 -31.97 -1.64 -0.07
C GLU A 338 -30.46 -1.69 0.20
N PRO A 339 -29.96 -2.66 0.99
CA PRO A 339 -28.64 -2.60 1.58
C PRO A 339 -27.56 -2.49 0.48
N GLY A 340 -27.11 -1.26 0.24
CA GLY A 340 -25.88 -0.98 -0.49
C GLY A 340 -24.69 -1.59 0.24
N LEU A 341 -23.54 -1.65 -0.45
CA LEU A 341 -22.27 -2.15 0.10
C LEU A 341 -22.08 -1.67 1.53
N ARG A 342 -22.24 -2.59 2.49
CA ARG A 342 -22.10 -2.31 3.91
C ARG A 342 -20.65 -1.93 4.15
N ASP A 343 -20.46 -0.81 4.85
CA ASP A 343 -19.16 -0.39 5.34
C ASP A 343 -18.56 -1.55 6.16
N SER A 344 -17.32 -1.92 5.85
CA SER A 344 -16.58 -2.88 6.66
C SER A 344 -16.20 -2.13 7.93
N ASN A 345 -16.86 -2.45 9.05
CA ASN A 345 -16.39 -2.03 10.36
C ASN A 345 -15.07 -2.76 10.65
N GLY A 346 -13.97 -2.24 10.11
CA GLY A 346 -12.62 -2.58 10.51
C GLY A 346 -12.40 -2.09 11.92
N ASP A 347 -12.80 -2.90 12.90
CA ASP A 347 -12.47 -2.67 14.29
C ASP A 347 -10.95 -2.85 14.42
N TRP A 348 -10.21 -1.75 14.49
CA TRP A 348 -8.75 -1.70 14.72
C TRP A 348 -8.46 -2.19 16.15
N SER A 349 -8.64 -3.48 16.35
CA SER A 349 -8.16 -4.21 17.51
C SER A 349 -7.02 -5.10 17.02
N ASP A 350 -6.03 -5.29 17.89
CA ASP A 350 -4.88 -6.16 17.66
C ASP A 350 -5.33 -7.49 17.00
N PRO A 351 -4.72 -7.93 15.87
CA PRO A 351 -5.04 -9.21 15.23
C PRO A 351 -4.92 -10.40 16.20
N ASN A 352 -4.11 -10.26 17.25
CA ASN A 352 -3.88 -11.26 18.28
C ASN A 352 -4.75 -11.07 19.54
N ALA A 353 -5.59 -10.04 19.62
CA ALA A 353 -6.46 -9.83 20.77
C ALA A 353 -7.59 -10.86 20.82
N ILE A 354 -7.55 -11.71 21.84
CA ILE A 354 -8.61 -12.69 22.11
C ILE A 354 -9.77 -11.98 22.82
N VAL A 355 -10.92 -11.98 22.17
CA VAL A 355 -12.13 -11.34 22.68
C VAL A 355 -13.07 -12.42 23.25
N ARG A 356 -13.62 -12.18 24.45
CA ARG A 356 -14.66 -13.04 25.03
C ARG A 356 -15.91 -13.02 24.16
N CYS A 357 -16.55 -14.18 24.03
CA CYS A 357 -17.82 -14.32 23.35
C CYS A 357 -18.84 -15.09 24.19
N SER A 358 -20.12 -14.82 23.93
CA SER A 358 -21.25 -15.48 24.56
C SER A 358 -22.44 -15.52 23.58
N SER A 359 -23.53 -16.18 23.98
CA SER A 359 -24.79 -16.16 23.21
C SER A 359 -25.38 -14.77 23.03
N THR A 360 -25.04 -13.81 23.90
CA THR A 360 -25.49 -12.41 23.84
C THR A 360 -24.44 -11.46 23.25
N GLN A 361 -23.21 -11.93 23.05
CA GLN A 361 -22.11 -11.17 22.50
C GLN A 361 -21.34 -12.02 21.47
N PRO A 362 -21.83 -12.08 20.21
CA PRO A 362 -21.18 -12.84 19.17
C PRO A 362 -19.86 -12.18 18.73
N CYS A 363 -19.01 -12.97 18.11
CA CYS A 363 -17.76 -12.47 17.52
C CYS A 363 -18.07 -11.50 16.38
N ARG A 364 -17.47 -10.32 16.43
CA ARG A 364 -17.73 -9.24 15.47
C ARG A 364 -16.90 -9.33 14.19
N ARG A 365 -15.82 -10.14 14.19
CA ARG A 365 -14.94 -10.30 13.03
C ARG A 365 -15.41 -11.48 12.17
N HIS A 366 -15.46 -11.26 10.86
CA HIS A 366 -15.93 -12.23 9.86
C HIS A 366 -15.14 -13.55 9.81
N ALA A 367 -13.89 -13.56 10.29
CA ALA A 367 -13.01 -14.74 10.30
C ALA A 367 -12.78 -15.32 11.71
N THR A 368 -13.70 -15.07 12.66
CA THR A 368 -13.60 -15.61 14.01
C THR A 368 -14.86 -16.36 14.42
N ARG A 369 -14.69 -17.49 15.12
CA ARG A 369 -15.80 -18.29 15.65
C ARG A 369 -15.73 -18.32 17.17
N CYS A 370 -16.89 -18.23 17.81
CA CYS A 370 -16.98 -18.37 19.25
C CYS A 370 -16.82 -19.84 19.63
N GLU A 371 -15.67 -20.18 20.22
CA GLU A 371 -15.34 -21.53 20.64
C GLU A 371 -15.11 -21.59 22.15
N THR A 372 -15.36 -22.75 22.74
CA THR A 372 -15.15 -22.95 24.19
C THR A 372 -13.71 -23.37 24.43
N ILE A 373 -12.97 -22.55 25.16
CA ILE A 373 -11.59 -22.84 25.58
C ILE A 373 -11.52 -23.14 27.07
N ASP A 374 -10.53 -23.95 27.45
CA ASP A 374 -10.17 -24.17 28.85
C ASP A 374 -9.23 -23.06 29.32
N VAL A 375 -9.60 -22.40 30.42
CA VAL A 375 -8.89 -21.27 31.03
C VAL A 375 -8.48 -21.67 32.44
N TYR A 376 -7.22 -21.41 32.81
CA TYR A 376 -6.71 -21.67 34.15
C TYR A 376 -6.85 -20.43 35.03
N CYS A 377 -7.78 -20.47 35.99
CA CYS A 377 -8.08 -19.36 36.90
C CYS A 377 -7.86 -19.79 38.35
N GLY A 378 -6.96 -19.10 39.08
CA GLY A 378 -6.82 -19.24 40.53
C GLY A 378 -6.66 -20.69 41.02
N ASN A 379 -5.79 -21.47 40.35
CA ASN A 379 -5.52 -22.89 40.59
C ASN A 379 -6.60 -23.90 40.13
N ARG A 380 -7.58 -23.47 39.31
CA ARG A 380 -8.61 -24.35 38.73
C ARG A 380 -8.77 -24.11 37.22
N TRP A 381 -9.03 -25.18 36.47
CA TRP A 381 -9.51 -25.10 35.09
C TRP A 381 -11.01 -24.78 35.03
N SER A 382 -11.37 -23.82 34.18
CA SER A 382 -12.74 -23.35 33.90
C SER A 382 -12.93 -23.18 32.40
N LYS A 383 -14.18 -23.22 31.91
CA LYS A 383 -14.49 -23.05 30.49
C LYS A 383 -14.97 -21.64 30.20
N ALA A 384 -14.51 -21.05 29.10
CA ALA A 384 -14.95 -19.73 28.64
C ALA A 384 -15.10 -19.68 27.11
N GLY A 385 -16.01 -18.85 26.61
CA GLY A 385 -16.16 -18.59 25.19
C GLY A 385 -15.14 -17.55 24.72
N ALA A 386 -14.38 -17.88 23.67
CA ALA A 386 -13.41 -17.00 23.03
C ALA A 386 -13.64 -16.94 21.51
N CYS A 387 -13.45 -15.76 20.92
CA CYS A 387 -13.41 -15.61 19.47
C CYS A 387 -12.06 -16.08 18.94
N LEU A 388 -12.01 -17.27 18.35
CA LEU A 388 -10.81 -17.85 17.77
C LEU A 388 -10.81 -17.66 16.25
N HIS A 389 -9.62 -17.41 15.69
CA HIS A 389 -9.44 -17.29 14.24
C HIS A 389 -9.52 -18.66 13.57
N TYR A 390 -10.08 -18.67 12.36
CA TYR A 390 -10.23 -19.86 11.54
C TYR A 390 -9.45 -19.64 10.24
N GLY A 391 -8.51 -20.53 9.96
CA GLY A 391 -7.61 -20.37 8.81
C GLY A 391 -6.82 -21.63 8.52
N THR A 392 -6.03 -21.55 7.46
CA THR A 392 -5.02 -22.56 7.18
C THR A 392 -3.91 -22.49 8.24
N ARG A 393 -3.09 -23.54 8.36
CA ARG A 393 -1.98 -23.57 9.33
C ARG A 393 -1.04 -22.37 9.19
N ASN A 394 -0.89 -21.83 7.97
CA ASN A 394 0.02 -20.73 7.65
C ASN A 394 -0.61 -19.35 7.94
N GLU A 395 -1.93 -19.27 8.07
CA GLU A 395 -2.68 -18.05 8.37
C GLU A 395 -2.92 -17.86 9.88
N CYS A 396 -2.53 -18.84 10.70
CA CYS A 396 -2.76 -18.77 12.14
C CYS A 396 -1.77 -17.86 12.85
N PRO A 397 -2.24 -16.79 13.54
CA PRO A 397 -1.37 -15.90 14.31
C PRO A 397 -0.85 -16.54 15.62
N GLY A 398 -1.23 -17.78 15.94
CA GLY A 398 -0.86 -18.49 17.16
C GLY A 398 -0.08 -19.78 16.88
N ASP A 399 0.75 -20.22 17.83
CA ASP A 399 1.68 -21.33 17.66
C ASP A 399 1.02 -22.73 17.55
N ARG A 400 -0.29 -22.84 17.82
CA ARG A 400 -1.02 -24.12 17.81
C ARG A 400 -2.21 -24.06 16.85
N TRP A 401 -2.19 -24.94 15.85
CA TRP A 401 -3.29 -25.15 14.91
C TRP A 401 -3.93 -26.50 15.16
N THR A 402 -5.24 -26.51 15.43
CA THR A 402 -6.02 -27.74 15.63
C THR A 402 -6.92 -27.97 14.42
N PRO A 403 -6.73 -29.05 13.63
CA PRO A 403 -7.62 -29.37 12.52
C PRO A 403 -9.02 -29.68 13.04
N VAL A 404 -10.03 -29.03 12.46
CA VAL A 404 -11.43 -29.37 12.73
C VAL A 404 -11.84 -30.37 11.65
N GLY A 405 -12.40 -31.51 12.06
CA GLY A 405 -12.60 -32.67 11.18
C GLY A 405 -13.30 -32.36 9.85
N LYS A 406 -12.98 -33.18 8.83
CA LYS A 406 -13.53 -33.14 7.47
C LYS A 406 -15.06 -32.95 7.47
N GLY A 407 -15.48 -31.71 7.37
CA GLY A 407 -16.87 -31.30 7.23
C GLY A 407 -16.90 -30.20 6.20
N ASP A 408 -17.56 -30.48 5.08
CA ASP A 408 -17.67 -29.66 3.87
C ASP A 408 -17.97 -28.18 4.16
N VAL A 409 -16.94 -27.35 4.35
CA VAL A 409 -17.09 -25.90 4.26
C VAL A 409 -16.85 -25.52 2.80
N LYS A 410 -17.93 -25.46 2.02
CA LYS A 410 -17.92 -24.89 0.67
C LYS A 410 -17.90 -23.36 0.79
N VAL A 411 -16.75 -22.76 0.53
CA VAL A 411 -16.65 -21.30 0.34
C VAL A 411 -17.08 -21.00 -1.09
N TYR A 412 -18.22 -20.32 -1.25
CA TYR A 412 -18.65 -19.82 -2.55
C TYR A 412 -18.01 -18.45 -2.81
N HIS A 413 -16.99 -18.42 -3.67
CA HIS A 413 -16.52 -17.18 -4.27
C HIS A 413 -16.46 -17.36 -5.81
N ASN A 414 -17.30 -16.60 -6.52
CA ASN A 414 -17.32 -16.47 -7.99
C ASN A 414 -17.14 -17.76 -8.82
N GLY A 415 -17.88 -18.82 -8.49
CA GLY A 415 -18.13 -19.92 -9.43
C GLY A 415 -16.93 -20.80 -9.82
N VAL A 416 -15.79 -20.70 -9.12
CA VAL A 416 -14.66 -21.61 -9.32
C VAL A 416 -14.63 -22.61 -8.16
N HIS A 417 -14.67 -23.90 -8.49
CA HIS A 417 -14.47 -24.99 -7.54
C HIS A 417 -13.03 -24.91 -7.00
N ALA A 418 -12.86 -24.58 -5.72
CA ALA A 418 -11.58 -24.66 -5.02
C ALA A 418 -11.37 -26.07 -4.44
N GLU A 419 -10.16 -26.58 -4.58
CA GLU A 419 -9.69 -27.84 -3.99
C GLU A 419 -9.73 -27.80 -2.45
N GLU A 420 -9.85 -28.98 -1.82
CA GLU A 420 -10.01 -29.15 -0.37
C GLU A 420 -8.77 -28.68 0.42
N TYR A 421 -8.76 -27.42 0.89
CA TYR A 421 -7.84 -27.00 1.95
C TYR A 421 -8.40 -27.40 3.32
N ALA A 422 -7.61 -28.13 4.12
CA ALA A 422 -7.95 -28.47 5.49
C ALA A 422 -7.89 -27.20 6.37
N MET A 423 -9.03 -26.69 6.80
CA MET A 423 -9.11 -25.56 7.72
C MET A 423 -9.02 -26.02 9.19
N GLY A 424 -8.51 -25.15 10.07
CA GLY A 424 -8.42 -25.43 11.51
C GLY A 424 -8.54 -24.19 12.38
N ILE A 425 -8.54 -24.40 13.69
CA ILE A 425 -8.66 -23.37 14.72
C ILE A 425 -7.27 -22.97 15.22
N CYS A 426 -7.01 -21.67 15.29
CA CYS A 426 -5.78 -21.13 15.86
C CYS A 426 -5.93 -20.97 17.39
N GLU A 427 -5.18 -21.75 18.17
CA GLU A 427 -5.16 -21.71 19.64
C GLU A 427 -3.90 -20.97 20.15
N PRO A 428 -4.03 -20.10 21.16
CA PRO A 428 -2.89 -19.40 21.77
C PRO A 428 -2.13 -20.29 22.79
N TYR A 429 -0.88 -19.94 23.09
CA TYR A 429 -0.07 -20.59 24.13
C TYR A 429 -0.54 -20.26 25.56
N ASN A 430 -1.10 -19.07 25.77
CA ASN A 430 -1.51 -18.56 27.08
C ASN A 430 -2.88 -17.88 27.03
N THR A 431 -3.65 -18.01 28.11
CA THR A 431 -4.93 -17.32 28.27
C THR A 431 -4.70 -15.86 28.69
N PRO A 432 -5.25 -14.86 27.98
CA PRO A 432 -5.01 -13.47 28.30
C PRO A 432 -5.71 -13.03 29.61
N PRO A 433 -5.21 -11.99 30.29
CA PRO A 433 -5.86 -11.41 31.47
C PRO A 433 -7.27 -10.91 31.12
N GLY A 434 -8.28 -11.26 31.92
CA GLY A 434 -9.70 -10.89 31.72
C GLY A 434 -10.62 -12.05 31.31
N PHE A 435 -10.07 -13.26 31.10
CA PHE A 435 -10.83 -14.50 30.98
C PHE A 435 -11.08 -15.19 32.34
N CYS A 436 -10.40 -14.73 33.37
CA CYS A 436 -10.76 -14.80 34.78
C CYS A 436 -11.12 -13.36 35.19
#